data_AF-A0A975ITB2-F1
#
_entry.id   AF-A0A975ITB2-F1
#
_cell.length_a   1.000
_cell.length_b   1.000
_cell.length_c   1.000
_cell.angle_alpha   90.00
_cell.angle_beta   90.00
_cell.angle_gamma   90.00
#
_symmetry.space_group_name_H-M   'P 1'
#
loop_
_entity.id
_entity.type
_entity.pdbx_description
1 polymer ?
#
loop_
_entity_poly.entity_id
_entity_poly.type
_entity_poly.pdbx_seq_one_letter_code
_entity_poly.pdbx_strand_id
1 'polypeptide(L)' 'MFDDNDLAANDDAILMRIADLRQQHKDLDDAVVALSLGPQPDQLQIARLKRQKLVLRDKIAELEDRLTPDIIA' A
#
# COMPACT_ATOMS: atom_id res chain seq x y z
N MET A 1 27.93 21.91 -5.06
CA MET A 1 27.54 20.75 -5.86
C MET A 1 26.64 19.92 -4.97
N PHE A 2 25.33 20.17 -5.04
CA PHE A 2 24.29 19.33 -4.45
C PHE A 2 23.69 18.63 -5.67
N ASP A 3 23.86 17.33 -5.73
CA ASP A 3 23.48 16.53 -6.89
C ASP A 3 21.95 16.36 -6.83
N ASP A 4 21.21 16.99 -7.74
CA ASP A 4 19.74 16.84 -7.84
C ASP A 4 19.32 15.36 -8.03
N ASN A 5 20.28 14.49 -8.35
CA ASN A 5 20.16 13.05 -8.49
C ASN A 5 19.83 12.29 -7.18
N ASP A 6 20.24 12.79 -6.00
CA ASP A 6 19.97 12.11 -4.71
C ASP A 6 18.48 12.19 -4.29
N LEU A 7 17.76 13.22 -4.72
CA LEU A 7 16.32 13.38 -4.47
C LEU A 7 15.50 12.44 -5.37
N ALA A 8 15.82 12.40 -6.67
CA ALA A 8 15.13 11.54 -7.63
C ALA A 8 15.27 10.04 -7.32
N ALA A 9 16.44 9.59 -6.84
CA ALA A 9 16.66 8.22 -6.42
C ALA A 9 15.80 7.82 -5.19
N ASN A 10 15.51 8.79 -4.32
CA ASN A 10 14.69 8.59 -3.14
C ASN A 10 13.20 8.49 -3.52
N ASP A 11 12.76 9.31 -4.47
CA ASP A 11 11.39 9.30 -5.01
C ASP A 11 11.09 7.99 -5.75
N ASP A 12 12.01 7.51 -6.59
CA ASP A 12 11.89 6.22 -7.26
C ASP A 12 11.79 5.06 -6.27
N ALA A 13 12.55 5.10 -5.17
CA ALA A 13 12.46 4.11 -4.11
C ALA A 13 11.10 4.14 -3.40
N ILE A 14 10.54 5.33 -3.15
CA ILE A 14 9.20 5.48 -2.56
C ILE A 14 8.13 4.98 -3.52
N LEU A 15 8.21 5.31 -4.83
CA LEU A 15 7.29 4.83 -5.85
C LEU A 15 7.30 3.30 -5.96
N MET A 16 8.49 2.69 -5.94
CA MET A 16 8.62 1.23 -5.93
C MET A 16 7.99 0.62 -4.68
N ARG A 17 8.14 1.28 -3.52
CA ARG A 17 7.52 0.85 -2.27
C ARG A 17 6.00 0.96 -2.30
N ILE A 18 5.46 2.04 -2.87
CA ILE A 18 4.01 2.21 -3.08
C ILE A 18 3.47 1.11 -3.99
N ALA A 19 4.18 0.78 -5.08
CA ALA A 19 3.79 -0.29 -5.99
C ALA A 19 3.72 -1.65 -5.29
N ASP A 20 4.74 -1.98 -4.49
CA ASP A 20 4.77 -3.21 -3.67
C ASP A 20 3.61 -3.26 -2.66
N LEU A 21 3.37 -2.16 -1.93
CA LEU A 21 2.25 -2.08 -0.98
C LEU A 21 0.89 -2.17 -1.67
N ARG A 22 0.73 -1.58 -2.86
CA ARG A 22 -0.51 -1.70 -3.66
C ARG A 22 -0.74 -3.13 -4.13
N GLN A 23 0.31 -3.84 -4.52
CA GLN A 23 0.22 -5.25 -4.89
C GLN A 23 -0.20 -6.10 -3.68
N GLN A 24 0.46 -5.93 -2.53
CA GLN A 24 0.09 -6.63 -1.29
C GLN A 24 -1.36 -6.34 -0.86
N HIS A 25 -1.80 -5.08 -1.00
CA HIS A 25 -3.17 -4.68 -0.71
C HIS A 25 -4.17 -5.38 -1.64
N LYS A 26 -3.84 -5.54 -2.92
CA LYS A 26 -4.66 -6.27 -3.88
C LYS A 26 -4.74 -7.76 -3.52
N ASP A 27 -3.62 -8.39 -3.21
CA ASP A 27 -3.56 -9.80 -2.83
C ASP A 27 -4.40 -10.08 -1.57
N LEU A 28 -4.36 -9.17 -0.58
CA LEU A 28 -5.20 -9.24 0.60
C LEU A 28 -6.69 -9.07 0.28
N ASP A 29 -7.04 -8.26 -0.71
CA ASP A 29 -8.43 -8.10 -1.14
C ASP A 29 -8.95 -9.38 -1.81
N ASP A 30 -8.15 -9.95 -2.71
CA ASP A 30 -8.46 -11.22 -3.36
C ASP A 30 -8.62 -12.34 -2.33
N ALA A 31 -7.77 -12.37 -1.29
CA ALA A 31 -7.90 -13.31 -0.17
C ALA A 31 -9.19 -13.09 0.64
N VAL A 32 -9.56 -11.83 0.91
CA VAL A 32 -10.82 -11.49 1.60
C VAL A 32 -12.02 -11.94 0.78
N VAL A 33 -12.01 -11.72 -0.54
CA VAL A 33 -13.09 -12.13 -1.45
C VAL A 33 -13.18 -13.65 -1.50
N ALA A 34 -12.07 -14.35 -1.68
CA ALA A 34 -12.03 -15.81 -1.70
C ALA A 34 -12.58 -16.42 -0.40
N LEU A 35 -12.17 -15.89 0.77
CA LEU A 35 -12.68 -16.34 2.07
C LEU A 35 -14.17 -16.01 2.26
N SER A 36 -14.64 -14.88 1.70
CA SER A 36 -16.05 -14.48 1.79
C SER A 36 -16.97 -15.32 0.89
N LEU A 37 -16.45 -15.83 -0.23
CA LEU A 37 -17.19 -16.68 -1.17
C LEU A 37 -17.19 -18.16 -0.77
N GLY A 38 -16.38 -18.54 0.21
CA GLY A 38 -16.33 -19.92 0.72
C GLY A 38 -17.63 -20.36 1.40
N PRO A 39 -17.91 -21.67 1.47
CA PRO A 39 -19.13 -22.22 2.07
C PRO A 39 -19.24 -21.98 3.60
N GLN A 40 -18.12 -21.72 4.28
CA GLN A 40 -18.07 -21.18 5.64
C GLN A 40 -17.09 -20.00 5.68
N PRO A 41 -17.58 -18.76 5.57
CA PRO A 41 -16.70 -17.60 5.68
C PRO A 41 -16.24 -17.42 7.12
N ASP A 42 -14.93 -17.53 7.36
CA ASP A 42 -14.33 -17.22 8.66
C ASP A 42 -14.33 -15.70 8.86
N GLN A 43 -15.37 -15.20 9.51
CA GLN A 43 -15.56 -13.77 9.74
C GLN A 43 -14.43 -13.14 10.57
N LEU A 44 -13.78 -13.90 11.46
CA LEU A 44 -12.64 -13.41 12.24
C LEU A 44 -11.41 -13.23 11.35
N GLN A 45 -11.13 -14.19 10.46
CA GLN A 45 -10.05 -14.04 9.49
C GLN A 45 -10.32 -12.89 8.51
N ILE A 46 -11.53 -12.80 7.97
CA ILE A 46 -11.94 -11.70 7.08
C ILE A 46 -11.77 -10.34 7.80
N ALA A 47 -12.20 -10.22 9.06
CA ALA A 47 -12.03 -9.01 9.84
C ALA A 47 -10.54 -8.64 10.06
N ARG A 48 -9.68 -9.64 10.29
CA ARG A 48 -8.23 -9.45 10.44
C ARG A 48 -7.60 -8.96 9.13
N LEU A 49 -7.94 -9.57 8.01
CA LEU A 49 -7.43 -9.17 6.68
C LEU A 49 -7.92 -7.78 6.29
N LYS A 50 -9.18 -7.43 6.55
CA LYS A 50 -9.71 -6.07 6.34
C LYS A 50 -8.96 -5.02 7.16
N ARG A 51 -8.60 -5.33 8.41
CA ARG A 51 -7.76 -4.43 9.22
C ARG A 51 -6.36 -4.27 8.63
N GLN A 52 -5.73 -5.37 8.18
CA GLN A 52 -4.43 -5.29 7.50
C GLN A 52 -4.50 -4.46 6.22
N LYS A 53 -5.56 -4.64 5.43
CA LYS A 53 -5.85 -3.87 4.22
C LYS A 53 -5.95 -2.37 4.51
N LEU A 54 -6.66 -1.99 5.58
CA LEU A 54 -6.74 -0.60 6.04
C LEU A 54 -5.35 -0.03 6.36
N VAL A 55 -4.55 -0.76 7.15
CA VAL A 55 -3.19 -0.31 7.51
C VAL A 55 -2.31 -0.12 6.27
N LEU A 56 -2.38 -1.01 5.29
CA LEU A 56 -1.63 -0.85 4.03
C LEU A 56 -2.08 0.38 3.25
N ARG A 57 -3.39 0.61 3.15
CA ARG A 57 -3.93 1.80 2.47
C ARG A 57 -3.47 3.08 3.16
N ASP A 58 -3.51 3.14 4.48
CA ASP A 58 -3.09 4.31 5.24
C ASP A 58 -1.57 4.54 5.08
N LYS A 59 -0.79 3.46 4.99
CA LYS A 59 0.67 3.53 4.74
C LYS A 59 1.01 3.95 3.31
N ILE A 60 0.21 3.54 2.31
CA ILE A 60 0.30 4.04 0.94
C ILE A 60 0.02 5.54 0.93
N ALA A 61 -1.06 5.98 1.60
CA ALA A 61 -1.41 7.39 1.68
C ALA A 61 -0.30 8.22 2.35
N GLU A 62 0.32 7.73 3.42
CA GLU A 62 1.46 8.40 4.07
C GLU A 62 2.68 8.54 3.14
N LEU A 63 2.98 7.52 2.34
CA LEU A 63 4.07 7.56 1.36
C LEU A 63 3.74 8.47 0.16
N GLU A 64 2.49 8.43 -0.31
CA GLU A 64 2.00 9.34 -1.36
C GLU A 64 2.04 10.79 -0.86
N ASP A 65 1.60 11.07 0.37
CA ASP A 65 1.64 12.40 1.00
C ASP A 65 3.07 12.87 1.32
N ARG A 66 4.07 11.98 1.24
CA ARG A 66 5.50 12.36 1.28
C ARG A 66 6.05 12.74 -0.08
N LEU A 67 5.57 12.12 -1.15
CA LEU A 67 5.91 12.46 -2.55
C LEU A 67 5.17 13.72 -3.02
N THR A 68 3.92 13.88 -2.61
CA THR A 68 3.06 15.00 -3.02
C THR A 68 3.62 16.39 -2.67
N PRO A 69 4.24 16.64 -1.49
CA PRO A 69 4.85 17.92 -1.19
C PRO A 69 6.08 18.25 -2.05
N ASP A 70 6.79 17.25 -2.60
CA ASP A 70 7.92 17.47 -3.52
C ASP A 70 7.46 17.65 -4.99
N ILE A 71 6.28 17.13 -5.37
CA ILE A 71 5.77 17.18 -6.76
C ILE A 71 4.90 18.44 -7.05
N ILE A 72 4.34 19.09 -6.02
CA ILE A 72 3.42 20.25 -6.16
C ILE A 72 3.94 21.53 -5.43
N ALA A 73 5.24 21.63 -5.14
CA ALA A 73 5.87 22.84 -4.58
C ALA A 73 6.51 23.74 -5.66
#